data_AF-A0A940U8C4-F1
#
_entry.id   AF-A0A940U8C4-F1
#
_cell.length_a   1.000
_cell.length_b   1.000
_cell.length_c   1.000
_cell.angle_alpha   90.00
_cell.angle_beta   90.00
_cell.angle_gamma   90.00
#
_symmetry.space_group_name_H-M   'P 1'
#
loop_
_entity.id
_entity.type
_entity.pdbx_description
1 polymer ?
#
loop_
_entity_poly.entity_id
_entity_poly.type
_entity_poly.pdbx_seq_one_letter_code
_entity_poly.pdbx_strand_id
1 'polypeptide(L)'
;MNENMMPAAEEVERTFKRLDREAESAGYHLNPDVSFTKDLVQGLLINERRYGYWACPCRLAAGKKEEDLDIICPCDYRDPDL
;
A
#
# COMPACT_ATOMS: atom_id res chain seq x y z
N MET A 1 -2.36 -15.02 -15.44
CA MET A 1 -2.77 -14.08 -14.38
C MET A 1 -3.95 -13.29 -14.93
N ASN A 2 -5.06 -13.14 -14.20
CA ASN A 2 -6.23 -12.43 -14.69
C ASN A 2 -5.90 -10.95 -14.96
N GLU A 3 -6.23 -10.46 -16.14
CA GLU A 3 -5.98 -9.06 -16.57
C GLU A 3 -6.64 -8.04 -15.62
N ASN A 4 -7.74 -8.43 -14.96
CA ASN A 4 -8.43 -7.59 -13.97
C ASN A 4 -7.65 -7.34 -12.66
N MET A 5 -6.51 -7.99 -12.42
CA MET A 5 -5.78 -7.86 -11.15
C MET A 5 -4.70 -6.76 -11.15
N MET A 6 -4.27 -6.30 -12.34
CA MET A 6 -3.25 -5.25 -12.50
C MET A 6 -3.89 -3.85 -12.44
N PRO A 7 -3.48 -2.94 -11.54
CA PRO A 7 -3.96 -1.56 -11.55
C PRO A 7 -3.41 -0.78 -12.75
N ALA A 8 -4.22 0.15 -13.26
CA ALA A 8 -3.78 1.04 -14.32
C ALA A 8 -2.78 2.07 -13.78
N ALA A 9 -1.84 2.52 -14.59
CA ALA A 9 -0.83 3.50 -14.17
C ALA A 9 -1.46 4.80 -13.61
N GLU A 10 -2.58 5.25 -14.17
CA GLU A 10 -3.32 6.42 -13.67
C GLU A 10 -3.90 6.21 -12.25
N GLU A 11 -4.34 4.99 -11.96
CA GLU A 11 -4.85 4.63 -10.63
C GLU A 11 -3.74 4.61 -9.58
N VAL A 12 -2.57 4.08 -9.95
CA VAL A 12 -1.36 4.14 -9.11
C VAL A 12 -0.98 5.60 -8.86
N GLU A 13 -0.93 6.43 -9.90
CA GLU A 13 -0.60 7.86 -9.80
C GLU A 13 -1.56 8.61 -8.88
N ARG A 14 -2.87 8.40 -9.06
CA ARG A 14 -3.91 9.03 -8.25
C ARG A 14 -3.79 8.61 -6.78
N THR A 15 -3.54 7.33 -6.53
CA THR A 15 -3.39 6.79 -5.18
C THR A 15 -2.13 7.31 -4.51
N PHE A 16 -0.99 7.33 -5.22
CA PHE A 16 0.26 7.93 -4.75
C PHE A 16 0.06 9.39 -4.32
N LYS A 17 -0.52 10.24 -5.18
CA LYS A 17 -0.77 11.66 -4.84
C LYS A 17 -1.72 11.87 -3.66
N ARG A 18 -2.64 10.92 -3.44
CA ARG A 18 -3.52 10.97 -2.26
C ARG A 18 -2.73 10.62 -1.01
N LEU A 19 -2.00 9.51 -1.02
CA LEU A 19 -1.20 9.05 0.12
C LEU A 19 -0.09 10.04 0.50
N ASP A 20 0.54 10.68 -0.48
CA ASP A 20 1.55 11.71 -0.26
C ASP A 20 0.98 12.90 0.52
N ARG A 21 -0.18 13.42 0.09
CA ARG A 21 -0.88 14.49 0.80
C ARG A 21 -1.33 14.08 2.19
N GLU A 22 -1.85 12.86 2.35
CA GLU A 22 -2.28 12.33 3.65
C GLU A 22 -1.10 12.19 4.61
N ALA A 23 0.03 11.64 4.14
CA ALA A 23 1.26 11.50 4.91
C ALA A 23 1.78 12.86 5.38
N GLU A 24 1.97 13.83 4.47
CA GLU A 24 2.45 15.17 4.78
C GLU A 24 1.53 15.87 5.79
N SER A 25 0.21 15.76 5.62
CA SER A 25 -0.76 16.36 6.55
C SER A 25 -0.71 15.77 7.96
N ALA A 26 -0.27 14.53 8.09
CA ALA A 26 -0.10 13.81 9.34
C ALA A 26 1.32 13.91 9.92
N GLY A 27 2.23 14.63 9.25
CA GLY A 27 3.63 14.78 9.68
C GLY A 27 4.55 13.61 9.31
N TYR A 28 4.13 12.74 8.40
CA TYR A 28 4.95 11.67 7.84
C TYR A 28 5.39 12.04 6.41
N HIS A 29 6.44 11.37 5.93
CA HIS A 29 6.94 11.54 4.57
C HIS A 29 6.99 10.20 3.87
N LEU A 30 6.56 10.16 2.60
CA LEU A 30 6.81 9.00 1.75
C LEU A 30 8.30 8.96 1.35
N ASN A 31 8.75 7.81 0.83
CA ASN A 31 10.12 7.68 0.33
C ASN A 31 10.34 8.62 -0.87
N PRO A 32 11.45 9.39 -0.92
CA PRO A 32 11.72 10.32 -2.02
C PRO A 32 11.95 9.64 -3.38
N ASP A 33 12.28 8.34 -3.42
CA ASP A 33 12.26 7.57 -4.66
C ASP A 33 10.81 7.32 -5.09
N VAL A 34 10.32 8.19 -5.98
CA VAL A 34 8.96 8.17 -6.50
C VAL A 34 8.65 6.89 -7.28
N SER A 35 9.63 6.33 -8.01
CA SER A 35 9.40 5.12 -8.79
C SER A 35 9.17 3.95 -7.84
N PHE A 36 10.07 3.77 -6.87
CA PHE A 36 9.96 2.72 -5.87
C PHE A 36 8.68 2.85 -5.02
N THR A 37 8.32 4.07 -4.62
CA THR A 37 7.09 4.31 -3.86
C THR A 37 5.85 3.92 -4.66
N LYS A 38 5.81 4.21 -5.97
CA LYS A 38 4.70 3.80 -6.84
C LYS A 38 4.62 2.29 -7.01
N ASP A 39 5.74 1.57 -7.02
CA ASP A 39 5.74 0.10 -7.04
C ASP A 39 5.08 -0.46 -5.76
N LEU A 40 5.34 0.13 -4.59
CA LEU A 40 4.67 -0.24 -3.34
C LEU A 40 3.17 0.09 -3.37
N VAL A 41 2.79 1.26 -3.89
CA VAL A 41 1.37 1.63 -4.07
C VAL A 41 0.65 0.67 -5.02
N GLN A 42 1.30 0.27 -6.11
CA GLN A 42 0.77 -0.75 -7.01
C GLN A 42 0.56 -2.08 -6.27
N GLY A 43 1.53 -2.50 -5.44
CA GLY A 43 1.38 -3.68 -4.59
C GLY A 43 0.20 -3.60 -3.63
N LEU A 44 -0.04 -2.44 -3.01
CA LEU A 44 -1.21 -2.21 -2.14
C LEU A 44 -2.53 -2.41 -2.90
N LEU A 45 -2.65 -1.82 -4.08
CA LEU A 45 -3.86 -1.95 -4.93
C LEU A 45 -4.08 -3.39 -5.42
N ILE A 46 -2.99 -4.11 -5.75
CA ILE A 46 -3.08 -5.55 -6.10
C ILE A 46 -3.58 -6.36 -4.90
N ASN A 47 -3.03 -6.10 -3.71
CA ASN A 47 -3.44 -6.77 -2.48
C ASN A 47 -4.89 -6.45 -2.10
N GLU A 48 -5.34 -5.22 -2.31
CA GLU A 48 -6.74 -4.83 -2.12
C GLU A 48 -7.68 -5.66 -3.01
N ARG A 49 -7.35 -5.81 -4.30
CA ARG A 49 -8.15 -6.62 -5.23
C ARG A 49 -8.13 -8.10 -4.88
N ARG A 50 -7.00 -8.60 -4.38
CA ARG A 50 -6.80 -10.01 -4.07
C ARG A 50 -7.45 -10.42 -2.74
N TYR A 51 -7.30 -9.60 -1.71
CA TYR A 51 -7.66 -9.94 -0.33
C TYR A 51 -8.82 -9.09 0.22
N GLY A 52 -9.18 -7.99 -0.45
CA GLY A 52 -10.20 -7.04 0.03
C GLY A 52 -9.70 -6.01 1.03
N TYR A 53 -8.39 -5.93 1.26
CA TYR A 53 -7.74 -4.97 2.16
C TYR A 53 -6.28 -4.73 1.76
N TRP A 54 -5.71 -3.64 2.26
CA TRP A 54 -4.35 -3.19 1.99
C TRP A 54 -3.31 -3.96 2.83
N ALA A 55 -3.18 -5.26 2.63
CA ALA A 55 -2.07 -6.02 3.23
C ALA A 55 -0.71 -5.44 2.77
N CYS A 56 0.33 -5.38 3.64
CA CYS A 56 1.61 -4.78 3.24
C CYS A 56 2.12 -5.41 1.94
N PRO A 57 2.45 -4.62 0.90
CA PRO A 57 3.01 -5.13 -0.34
C PRO A 57 4.39 -5.78 -0.15
N CYS A 58 5.00 -5.54 1.02
CA CYS A 58 6.32 -5.97 1.43
C CYS A 58 6.37 -7.28 2.21
N ARG A 59 5.21 -7.79 2.67
CA ARG A 59 5.09 -8.99 3.54
C ARG A 59 4.17 -10.01 2.91
N LEU A 60 4.30 -11.26 3.34
CA LEU A 60 3.39 -12.33 2.95
C LEU A 60 2.09 -12.21 3.76
N ALA A 61 0.98 -11.95 3.08
CA ALA A 61 -0.35 -11.92 3.70
C ALA A 61 -0.91 -13.35 3.88
N ALA A 62 -1.58 -13.60 5.00
CA ALA A 62 -2.33 -14.82 5.24
C ALA A 62 -3.61 -14.89 4.39
N GLY A 63 -4.11 -13.73 3.92
CA GLY A 63 -5.33 -13.63 3.12
C GLY A 63 -6.61 -13.73 3.94
N LYS A 64 -6.49 -13.64 5.27
CA LYS A 64 -7.60 -13.51 6.22
C LYS A 64 -7.37 -12.24 7.01
N LYS A 65 -8.32 -11.32 6.94
CA LYS A 65 -8.18 -9.98 7.51
C LYS A 65 -7.87 -10.00 9.00
N GLU A 66 -8.46 -10.95 9.74
CA GLU A 66 -8.29 -11.11 11.18
C GLU A 66 -6.87 -11.55 11.56
N GLU A 67 -6.19 -12.28 10.68
CA GLU A 67 -4.81 -12.75 10.86
C GLU A 67 -3.77 -11.71 10.39
N ASP A 68 -4.18 -10.75 9.54
CA ASP A 68 -3.30 -9.76 8.92
C ASP A 68 -3.43 -8.33 9.49
N LEU A 69 -4.22 -8.13 10.56
CA LEU A 69 -4.56 -6.79 11.09
C LEU A 69 -3.32 -5.92 11.35
N ASP A 70 -2.27 -6.52 11.88
CA ASP A 70 -1.01 -5.88 12.24
C ASP A 70 -0.19 -5.42 11.01
N ILE A 71 -0.45 -6.02 9.84
CA ILE A 71 0.25 -5.71 8.57
C ILE A 71 -0.64 -4.99 7.54
N ILE A 72 -1.88 -4.62 7.89
CA ILE A 72 -2.69 -3.72 7.05
C ILE A 72 -2.01 -2.36 7.02
N CYS A 73 -1.82 -1.77 5.84
CA CYS A 73 -1.17 -0.47 5.70
C CYS A 73 -2.11 0.68 6.13
N PRO A 74 -1.68 1.62 7.00
CA PRO A 74 -0.38 1.64 7.71
C PRO A 74 -0.32 0.62 8.85
N CYS A 75 0.76 -0.18 8.90
CA CYS A 75 0.90 -1.28 9.84
C CYS A 75 1.26 -0.82 11.25
N ASP A 76 0.99 -1.65 12.25
CA ASP A 76 1.29 -1.38 13.67
C ASP A 76 2.79 -1.12 13.93
N TYR A 77 3.64 -1.65 13.05
CA TYR A 77 5.09 -1.54 13.13
C TYR A 77 5.65 -0.23 12.56
N ARG A 78 4.87 0.54 11.79
CA ARG A 78 5.39 1.69 11.05
C ARG A 78 6.03 2.71 11.98
N ASP A 79 5.32 3.11 13.03
CA ASP A 79 5.78 4.19 13.92
C ASP A 79 6.96 3.77 14.79
N PRO A 80 7.01 2.56 15.37
CA PRO A 80 8.21 2.06 16.04
C PRO A 80 9.44 1.91 15.14
N ASP A 81 9.26 1.67 13.84
CA ASP A 81 10.35 1.45 12.87
C ASP A 81 10.87 2.74 12.20
N LEU A 82 10.22 3.89 12.41
CA LEU A 82 10.60 5.22 11.88
C LEU A 82 11.59 5.95 12.80
#